data_AF-A0A956HDB0-F1
#
_entry.id   AF-A0A956HDB0-F1
#
_cell.length_a   1.000
_cell.length_b   1.000
_cell.length_c   1.000
_cell.angle_alpha   90.00
_cell.angle_beta   90.00
_cell.angle_gamma   90.00
#
_symmetry.space_group_name_H-M   'P 1'
#
loop_
_entity.id
_entity.type
_entity.pdbx_description
1 polymer ?
#
loop_
_entity_poly.entity_id
_entity_poly.type
_entity_poly.pdbx_seq_one_letter_code
_entity_poly.pdbx_strand_id
1 'polypeptide(L)'
;MVTGSRTSTLLALLAPVALILAPACTTDEKKDDKKEEGKEETKEPAQRDPSTSLDKVAKGPDLSGPVPPEISAVFFGVDGALIPLACYDKDKKQLKANANCLKLIDKSQEVFLKSEFSAEFDTIGEPKDALCEAGGAVKPTSLATSKLDTGQAFDLGVWPKSAAQKLLFVGEDSTGDDARKVDNDEKTALREIVKAEGDIDITQVADLDIDGDGKSERFYSARVVNPKDTARYLFSGLIMRSGADQKLTLIEETKTHLEVFSLRGAIDLDGDGTHELWVKAAFAEGGGERLYELKGGAAKAIGNWSCGL
;
A
#
# COMPACT_ATOMS: atom_id res chain seq x y z
N MET A 1 -13.33 2.94 51.97
CA MET A 1 -13.58 4.37 52.28
C MET A 1 -12.27 5.12 52.14
N VAL A 2 -12.08 5.82 51.01
CA VAL A 2 -11.45 7.14 50.83
C VAL A 2 -11.66 7.44 49.35
N THR A 3 -12.63 8.29 49.04
CA THR A 3 -12.96 8.74 47.67
C THR A 3 -12.39 10.14 47.49
N GLY A 4 -11.41 10.31 46.61
CA GLY A 4 -10.86 11.60 46.21
C GLY A 4 -11.37 11.98 44.82
N SER A 5 -12.41 12.83 44.78
CA SER A 5 -12.92 13.47 43.57
C SER A 5 -12.11 14.73 43.27
N ARG A 6 -11.56 14.86 42.06
CA ARG A 6 -10.96 16.10 41.54
C ARG A 6 -11.77 16.56 40.33
N THR A 7 -12.60 17.57 40.56
CA THR A 7 -13.25 18.40 39.55
C THR A 7 -12.21 19.29 38.87
N SER A 8 -12.02 19.13 37.56
CA SER A 8 -11.31 20.09 36.71
C SER A 8 -12.33 21.00 36.03
N THR A 9 -12.25 22.29 36.35
CA THR A 9 -12.98 23.38 35.70
C THR A 9 -12.14 23.86 34.52
N LEU A 10 -12.58 23.66 33.28
CA LEU A 10 -11.96 24.26 32.10
C LEU A 10 -12.82 25.43 31.61
N LEU A 11 -12.19 26.61 31.61
CA LEU A 11 -12.72 27.88 31.19
C LEU A 11 -12.66 27.96 29.65
N ALA A 12 -13.81 28.13 29.00
CA ALA A 12 -13.90 28.38 27.56
C ALA A 12 -13.76 29.88 27.28
N LEU A 13 -12.73 30.28 26.53
CA LEU A 13 -12.64 31.60 25.90
C LEU A 13 -12.93 31.46 24.40
N LEU A 14 -14.04 32.04 23.98
CA LEU A 14 -14.43 32.28 22.58
C LEU A 14 -13.81 33.61 22.11
N ALA A 15 -13.13 33.61 20.98
CA ALA A 15 -12.74 34.82 20.25
C ALA A 15 -13.29 34.74 18.80
N PRO A 16 -13.99 35.77 18.30
CA PRO A 16 -14.45 35.82 16.92
C PRO A 16 -13.37 36.45 16.00
N VAL A 17 -13.01 35.76 14.93
CA VAL A 17 -12.23 36.34 13.82
C VAL A 17 -13.19 36.97 12.82
N ALA A 18 -13.06 38.28 12.62
CA ALA A 18 -13.85 39.07 11.70
C ALA A 18 -13.39 38.87 10.24
N LEU A 19 -14.37 38.65 9.35
CA LEU A 19 -14.24 38.61 7.90
C LEU A 19 -14.09 40.04 7.35
N ILE A 20 -13.07 40.32 6.53
CA ILE A 20 -12.97 41.56 5.74
C ILE A 20 -13.21 41.23 4.27
N LEU A 21 -14.24 41.85 3.70
CA LEU A 21 -14.60 41.88 2.29
C LEU A 21 -13.69 42.84 1.50
N ALA A 22 -13.35 42.48 0.26
CA ALA A 22 -12.87 43.41 -0.76
C ALA A 22 -13.71 43.25 -2.04
N PRO A 23 -14.03 44.36 -2.76
CA PRO A 23 -15.03 44.37 -3.82
C PRO A 23 -14.47 44.07 -5.22
N ALA A 24 -15.35 43.50 -6.05
CA ALA A 24 -15.23 43.43 -7.51
C ALA A 24 -15.50 44.80 -8.17
N CYS A 25 -14.81 45.11 -9.28
CA CYS A 25 -15.23 46.02 -10.36
C CYS A 25 -14.29 45.79 -11.57
N THR A 26 -14.76 45.08 -12.61
CA THR A 26 -15.34 45.60 -13.87
C THR A 26 -14.32 46.06 -14.92
N THR A 27 -14.20 45.22 -15.95
CA THR A 27 -13.86 45.52 -17.35
C THR A 27 -14.67 46.69 -17.91
N ASP A 28 -14.02 47.55 -18.69
CA ASP A 28 -14.65 48.27 -19.81
C ASP A 28 -13.62 48.60 -20.90
N GLU A 29 -14.00 48.29 -22.14
CA GLU A 29 -13.32 48.58 -23.40
C GLU A 29 -13.57 50.04 -23.85
N LYS A 30 -12.60 50.67 -24.56
CA LYS A 30 -12.85 51.43 -25.80
C LYS A 30 -11.58 51.93 -26.53
N LYS A 31 -11.42 51.38 -27.74
CA LYS A 31 -10.98 51.87 -29.06
C LYS A 31 -10.20 53.19 -29.31
N ASP A 32 -9.22 53.02 -30.22
CA ASP A 32 -8.77 53.79 -31.41
C ASP A 32 -8.29 55.25 -31.22
N ASP A 33 -7.19 55.79 -31.77
CA ASP A 33 -6.43 55.56 -33.02
C ASP A 33 -5.05 56.26 -32.92
N LYS A 34 -3.95 55.67 -33.44
CA LYS A 34 -3.11 56.27 -34.53
C LYS A 34 -1.82 55.48 -34.81
N LYS A 35 -1.63 55.27 -36.10
CA LYS A 35 -0.57 54.59 -36.83
C LYS A 35 0.75 55.38 -36.85
N GLU A 36 1.88 54.73 -36.61
CA GLU A 36 3.15 55.04 -37.29
C GLU A 36 4.04 53.79 -37.37
N GLU A 37 4.53 53.53 -38.58
CA GLU A 37 5.28 52.35 -39.01
C GLU A 37 6.74 52.44 -38.57
N GLY A 38 7.26 51.37 -37.94
CA GLY A 38 8.68 51.24 -37.57
C GLY A 38 9.13 49.79 -37.63
N LYS A 39 9.97 49.49 -38.64
CA LYS A 39 10.73 48.26 -38.92
C LYS A 39 10.80 47.20 -37.80
N GLU A 40 10.23 46.04 -38.08
CA GLU A 40 10.40 44.81 -37.32
C GLU A 40 11.68 44.08 -37.80
N GLU A 41 12.73 44.10 -36.99
CA GLU A 41 13.85 43.15 -37.10
C GLU A 41 13.39 41.81 -36.55
N THR A 42 13.37 40.79 -37.41
CA THR A 42 13.11 39.40 -37.05
C THR A 42 14.21 38.90 -36.10
N LYS A 43 13.93 38.85 -34.80
CA LYS A 43 14.72 38.05 -33.85
C LYS A 43 14.20 36.62 -33.90
N GLU A 44 15.08 35.69 -34.27
CA GLU A 44 14.87 34.26 -34.11
C GLU A 44 14.37 33.96 -32.68
N PRO A 45 13.42 33.02 -32.51
CA PRO A 45 13.02 32.58 -31.18
C PRO A 45 14.25 31.97 -30.50
N ALA A 46 14.63 32.53 -29.35
CA ALA A 46 15.68 32.01 -28.51
C ALA A 46 15.47 30.51 -28.31
N GLN A 47 16.45 29.73 -28.77
CA GLN A 47 16.53 28.29 -28.62
C GLN A 47 16.40 27.98 -27.12
N ARG A 48 15.27 27.38 -26.72
CA ARG A 48 15.04 26.98 -25.32
C ARG A 48 16.16 26.04 -24.92
N ASP A 49 16.92 26.42 -23.90
CA ASP A 49 17.92 25.57 -23.29
C ASP A 49 17.20 24.37 -22.61
N PRO A 50 17.39 23.13 -23.10
CA PRO A 50 16.77 21.95 -22.52
C PRO A 50 17.25 21.67 -21.08
N SER A 51 18.26 22.39 -20.59
CA SER A 51 18.73 22.32 -19.20
C SER A 51 17.77 22.93 -18.18
N THR A 52 16.81 23.77 -18.61
CA THR A 52 15.87 24.49 -17.73
C THR A 52 14.43 23.97 -17.80
N SER A 53 14.19 22.88 -18.53
CA SER A 53 12.83 22.40 -18.72
C SER A 53 12.32 21.58 -17.53
N LEU A 54 11.14 21.96 -17.06
CA LEU A 54 10.22 21.16 -16.26
C LEU A 54 9.94 19.77 -16.87
N ASP A 55 10.41 19.48 -18.08
CA ASP A 55 10.40 18.15 -18.70
C ASP A 55 11.25 17.09 -17.96
N LYS A 56 12.18 17.50 -17.07
CA LYS A 56 12.82 16.56 -16.12
C LYS A 56 11.92 16.13 -14.97
N VAL A 57 10.77 16.78 -14.77
CA VAL A 57 9.88 16.59 -13.61
C VAL A 57 8.74 15.61 -13.89
N ALA A 58 8.63 15.06 -15.11
CA ALA A 58 7.47 14.23 -15.50
C ALA A 58 7.76 12.72 -15.68
N LYS A 59 8.97 12.23 -15.40
CA LYS A 59 9.27 10.79 -15.46
C LYS A 59 9.53 10.27 -14.05
N GLY A 60 8.68 9.34 -13.61
CA GLY A 60 8.92 8.58 -12.39
C GLY A 60 10.26 7.84 -12.42
N PRO A 61 10.62 7.16 -11.33
CA PRO A 61 11.88 6.41 -11.22
C PRO A 61 12.07 5.42 -12.38
N ASP A 62 13.29 5.31 -12.90
CA ASP A 62 13.63 4.35 -13.97
C ASP A 62 13.66 2.92 -13.41
N LEU A 63 12.62 2.15 -13.73
CA LEU A 63 12.45 0.76 -13.31
C LEU A 63 13.01 -0.25 -14.33
N SER A 64 13.78 0.16 -15.33
CA SER A 64 14.31 -0.76 -16.33
C SER A 64 15.23 -1.84 -15.75
N GLY A 65 15.24 -3.02 -16.39
CA GLY A 65 16.05 -4.17 -15.98
C GLY A 65 15.31 -5.50 -16.12
N PRO A 66 15.99 -6.63 -15.86
CA PRO A 66 15.36 -7.95 -15.86
C PRO A 66 14.32 -8.06 -14.75
N VAL A 67 13.24 -8.80 -14.99
CA VAL A 67 12.19 -9.08 -14.01
C VAL A 67 12.12 -10.58 -13.73
N PRO A 68 11.54 -11.04 -12.61
CA PRO A 68 11.22 -12.45 -12.43
C PRO A 68 10.47 -13.03 -13.65
N PRO A 69 10.76 -14.27 -14.08
CA PRO A 69 11.66 -15.26 -13.45
C PRO A 69 13.14 -15.12 -13.82
N GLU A 70 13.54 -14.13 -14.63
CA GLU A 70 14.90 -14.02 -15.18
C GLU A 70 15.95 -13.69 -14.11
N ILE A 71 15.52 -13.05 -13.03
CA ILE A 71 16.32 -12.65 -11.89
C ILE A 71 15.59 -12.99 -10.58
N SER A 72 16.36 -13.22 -9.52
CA SER A 72 15.80 -13.34 -8.17
C SER A 72 15.17 -12.00 -7.78
N ALA A 73 14.11 -12.05 -6.96
CA ALA A 73 13.49 -10.84 -6.44
C ALA A 73 13.13 -11.03 -4.97
N VAL A 74 13.06 -9.93 -4.22
CA VAL A 74 12.66 -9.86 -2.82
C VAL A 74 11.65 -8.73 -2.66
N PHE A 75 10.53 -9.06 -2.04
CA PHE A 75 9.50 -8.11 -1.62
C PHE A 75 9.64 -7.86 -0.12
N PHE A 76 9.66 -6.58 0.26
CA PHE A 76 9.88 -6.11 1.62
C PHE A 76 8.66 -5.37 2.15
N GLY A 77 8.28 -5.69 3.38
CA GLY A 77 7.56 -4.76 4.26
C GLY A 77 8.52 -3.76 4.88
N VAL A 78 7.99 -2.69 5.47
CA VAL A 78 8.81 -1.58 6.00
C VAL A 78 8.38 -1.24 7.44
N ASP A 79 9.34 -1.28 8.36
CA ASP A 79 9.19 -0.80 9.74
C ASP A 79 10.54 -0.30 10.30
N GLY A 80 10.96 0.90 9.85
CA GLY A 80 12.28 1.47 10.14
C GLY A 80 13.49 0.67 9.63
N ALA A 81 13.23 -0.47 8.98
CA ALA A 81 14.12 -1.35 8.26
C ALA A 81 13.30 -2.09 7.18
N LEU A 82 13.99 -2.70 6.22
CA LEU A 82 13.40 -3.56 5.19
C LEU A 82 13.23 -4.98 5.71
N ILE A 83 11.99 -5.40 5.90
CA ILE A 83 11.64 -6.73 6.38
C ILE A 83 11.32 -7.61 5.17
N PRO A 84 12.14 -8.61 4.84
CA PRO A 84 11.82 -9.49 3.72
C PRO A 84 10.56 -10.29 4.06
N LEU A 85 9.51 -10.17 3.26
CA LEU A 85 8.30 -10.98 3.43
C LEU A 85 8.40 -12.23 2.56
N ALA A 86 8.72 -12.05 1.28
CA ALA A 86 8.84 -13.14 0.33
C ALA A 86 9.92 -12.83 -0.71
N CYS A 87 10.40 -13.89 -1.37
CA CYS A 87 11.36 -13.76 -2.46
C CYS A 87 11.28 -14.93 -3.42
N TYR A 88 11.61 -14.67 -4.68
CA TYR A 88 11.87 -15.69 -5.68
C TYR A 88 13.37 -15.94 -5.79
N ASP A 89 13.80 -17.19 -5.61
CA ASP A 89 15.17 -17.62 -5.87
C ASP A 89 15.24 -18.22 -7.28
N LYS A 90 15.83 -17.49 -8.23
CA LYS A 90 15.91 -17.92 -9.64
C LYS A 90 16.68 -19.22 -9.85
N ASP A 91 17.70 -19.47 -9.02
CA ASP A 91 18.58 -20.63 -9.18
C ASP A 91 17.86 -21.90 -8.70
N LYS A 92 16.98 -21.73 -7.71
CA LYS A 92 16.14 -22.81 -7.16
C LYS A 92 14.73 -22.87 -7.77
N LYS A 93 14.33 -21.85 -8.53
CA LYS A 93 12.99 -21.70 -9.12
C LYS A 93 11.88 -21.90 -8.10
N GLN A 94 12.00 -21.21 -6.97
CA GLN A 94 11.03 -21.34 -5.88
C GLN A 94 10.84 -20.03 -5.13
N LEU A 95 9.62 -19.82 -4.65
CA LEU A 95 9.32 -18.83 -3.62
C LEU A 95 9.88 -19.28 -2.27
N LYS A 96 10.40 -18.33 -1.51
CA LYS A 96 10.81 -18.47 -0.11
C LYS A 96 10.29 -17.28 0.68
N ALA A 97 10.44 -17.36 2.00
CA ALA A 97 9.90 -16.38 2.93
C ALA A 97 10.92 -15.92 3.96
N ASN A 98 10.67 -14.72 4.49
CA ASN A 98 11.32 -14.15 5.65
C ASN A 98 12.86 -14.18 5.54
N ALA A 99 13.56 -14.54 6.61
CA ALA A 99 15.02 -14.57 6.67
C ALA A 99 15.71 -15.43 5.59
N ASN A 100 15.01 -16.33 4.91
CA ASN A 100 15.59 -17.08 3.79
C ASN A 100 15.87 -16.20 2.56
N CYS A 101 15.22 -15.04 2.46
CA CYS A 101 15.39 -14.07 1.39
C CYS A 101 16.64 -13.21 1.53
N LEU A 102 17.15 -13.05 2.76
CA LEU A 102 18.38 -12.31 3.04
C LEU A 102 19.61 -12.90 2.34
N LYS A 103 19.54 -14.16 1.91
CA LYS A 103 20.63 -14.84 1.17
C LYS A 103 20.68 -14.47 -0.32
N LEU A 104 19.66 -13.77 -0.83
CA LEU A 104 19.53 -13.43 -2.25
C LEU A 104 19.96 -12.01 -2.55
N ILE A 105 20.11 -11.18 -1.52
CA ILE A 105 20.37 -9.76 -1.65
C ILE A 105 21.67 -9.41 -0.93
N ASP A 106 22.54 -8.71 -1.64
CA ASP A 106 23.80 -8.23 -1.13
C ASP A 106 23.68 -6.75 -0.72
N LYS A 107 24.57 -6.34 0.18
CA LYS A 107 24.74 -4.93 0.52
C LYS A 107 25.09 -4.12 -0.73
N SER A 108 24.80 -2.84 -0.70
CA SER A 108 25.03 -1.91 -1.81
C SER A 108 24.15 -2.13 -3.05
N GLN A 109 23.23 -3.10 -3.03
CA GLN A 109 22.27 -3.25 -4.11
C GLN A 109 21.16 -2.20 -4.00
N GLU A 110 20.72 -1.71 -5.16
CA GLU A 110 19.66 -0.70 -5.26
C GLU A 110 18.29 -1.34 -4.98
N VAL A 111 17.51 -0.71 -4.11
CA VAL A 111 16.15 -1.12 -3.75
C VAL A 111 15.18 0.00 -4.14
N PHE A 112 14.05 -0.40 -4.71
CA PHE A 112 12.93 0.51 -4.94
C PHE A 112 12.08 0.60 -3.68
N LEU A 113 11.78 1.82 -3.23
CA LEU A 113 10.92 2.08 -2.08
C LEU A 113 9.70 2.88 -2.54
N LYS A 114 8.52 2.55 -2.02
CA LYS A 114 7.29 3.23 -2.39
C LYS A 114 6.41 3.51 -1.18
N SER A 115 5.86 4.71 -1.14
CA SER A 115 4.73 5.10 -0.31
C SER A 115 3.55 5.54 -1.21
N GLU A 116 2.44 5.90 -0.59
CA GLU A 116 1.32 6.60 -1.23
C GLU A 116 1.79 7.85 -2.00
N PHE A 117 2.72 8.63 -1.42
CA PHE A 117 3.09 9.95 -1.95
C PHE A 117 4.45 10.01 -2.65
N SER A 118 5.26 8.96 -2.54
CA SER A 118 6.63 8.95 -3.09
C SER A 118 7.04 7.58 -3.63
N ALA A 119 7.95 7.61 -4.60
CA ALA A 119 8.60 6.44 -5.15
C ALA A 119 10.07 6.80 -5.37
N GLU A 120 10.95 6.10 -4.68
CA GLU A 120 12.35 6.49 -4.55
C GLU A 120 13.28 5.27 -4.62
N PHE A 121 14.56 5.52 -4.88
CA PHE A 121 15.60 4.51 -4.76
C PHE A 121 16.43 4.74 -3.50
N ASP A 122 16.87 3.64 -2.92
CA ASP A 122 17.86 3.63 -1.87
C ASP A 122 18.81 2.44 -2.09
N THR A 123 19.71 2.24 -1.14
CA THR A 123 20.69 1.18 -1.18
C THR A 123 20.58 0.31 0.06
N ILE A 124 20.64 -1.01 -0.13
CA ILE A 124 20.64 -2.00 0.95
C ILE A 124 21.88 -1.84 1.81
N GLY A 125 21.68 -1.63 3.10
CA GLY A 125 22.70 -1.52 4.12
C GLY A 125 22.96 -2.83 4.87
N GLU A 126 23.53 -2.68 6.07
CA GLU A 126 23.79 -3.78 6.99
C GLU A 126 22.48 -4.42 7.52
N PRO A 127 22.52 -5.68 7.98
CA PRO A 127 21.44 -6.23 8.78
C PRO A 127 21.14 -5.34 9.98
N LYS A 128 19.86 -5.06 10.21
CA LYS A 128 19.36 -4.16 11.24
C LYS A 128 18.00 -4.67 11.70
N ASP A 129 17.71 -4.58 12.99
CA ASP A 129 16.39 -4.93 13.52
C ASP A 129 15.34 -3.92 13.05
N ALA A 130 14.16 -4.42 12.67
CA ALA A 130 12.99 -3.56 12.51
C ALA A 130 12.59 -2.96 13.87
N LEU A 131 11.88 -1.83 13.87
CA LEU A 131 11.53 -1.12 15.12
C LEU A 131 10.76 -2.00 16.11
N CYS A 132 9.89 -2.86 15.59
CA CYS A 132 9.10 -3.77 16.40
C CYS A 132 9.68 -5.19 16.52
N GLU A 133 10.90 -5.46 16.07
CA GLU A 133 11.52 -6.78 16.20
C GLU A 133 11.85 -7.04 17.68
N ALA A 134 11.01 -7.85 18.35
CA ALA A 134 11.11 -8.05 19.79
C ALA A 134 12.46 -8.68 20.18
N GLY A 135 13.21 -7.98 21.05
CA GLY A 135 14.34 -8.56 21.79
C GLY A 135 15.74 -8.29 21.23
N GLY A 136 15.91 -7.39 20.25
CA GLY A 136 17.22 -7.06 19.69
C GLY A 136 17.93 -8.33 19.23
N ALA A 137 17.43 -8.92 18.15
CA ALA A 137 17.84 -10.26 17.77
C ALA A 137 19.37 -10.27 17.60
N VAL A 138 20.03 -11.28 18.18
CA VAL A 138 21.48 -11.52 17.99
C VAL A 138 21.81 -11.66 16.49
N LYS A 139 20.80 -11.91 15.66
CA LYS A 139 20.86 -11.95 14.20
C LYS A 139 19.64 -11.21 13.63
N PRO A 140 19.80 -9.95 13.20
CA PRO A 140 18.72 -9.20 12.59
C PRO A 140 18.12 -9.93 11.39
N THR A 141 16.79 -9.90 11.26
CA THR A 141 16.09 -10.47 10.11
C THR A 141 15.67 -9.44 9.06
N SER A 142 16.03 -8.18 9.29
CA SER A 142 15.73 -7.04 8.41
C SER A 142 17.02 -6.35 7.95
N LEU A 143 16.90 -5.44 6.98
CA LEU A 143 18.02 -4.73 6.36
C LEU A 143 17.87 -3.22 6.54
N ALA A 144 18.95 -2.51 6.85
CA ALA A 144 18.95 -1.06 6.90
C ALA A 144 18.88 -0.45 5.50
N THR A 145 18.38 0.79 5.43
CA THR A 145 18.65 1.70 4.31
C THR A 145 18.82 3.12 4.85
N SER A 146 19.51 3.98 4.10
CA SER A 146 19.81 5.33 4.55
C SER A 146 18.56 6.18 4.80
N LYS A 147 17.53 6.03 3.95
CA LYS A 147 16.27 6.76 4.06
C LYS A 147 15.47 6.33 5.28
N LEU A 148 15.35 5.03 5.53
CA LEU A 148 14.65 4.50 6.70
C LEU A 148 15.37 4.89 8.00
N ASP A 149 16.71 4.93 8.00
CA ASP A 149 17.50 5.40 9.15
C ASP A 149 17.29 6.88 9.47
N THR A 150 16.95 7.70 8.47
CA THR A 150 16.57 9.10 8.67
C THR A 150 15.10 9.30 9.05
N GLY A 151 14.34 8.21 9.23
CA GLY A 151 12.93 8.24 9.64
C GLY A 151 11.95 8.45 8.49
N GLN A 152 12.36 8.31 7.23
CA GLN A 152 11.41 8.30 6.12
C GLN A 152 10.52 7.04 6.20
N ALA A 153 9.25 7.20 5.84
CA ALA A 153 8.27 6.12 5.86
C ALA A 153 7.91 5.70 4.43
N PHE A 154 7.94 4.41 4.18
CA PHE A 154 7.50 3.78 2.94
C PHE A 154 6.53 2.66 3.29
N ASP A 155 5.65 2.33 2.36
CA ASP A 155 4.71 1.22 2.51
C ASP A 155 5.36 -0.12 2.15
N LEU A 156 6.32 -0.12 1.22
CA LEU A 156 7.01 -1.33 0.75
C LEU A 156 8.40 -1.04 0.19
N GLY A 157 9.17 -2.11 0.02
CA GLY A 157 10.38 -2.11 -0.80
C GLY A 157 10.43 -3.32 -1.75
N VAL A 158 11.12 -3.19 -2.89
CA VAL A 158 11.36 -4.29 -3.83
C VAL A 158 12.78 -4.27 -4.37
N TRP A 159 13.40 -5.45 -4.43
CA TRP A 159 14.64 -5.70 -5.15
C TRP A 159 14.47 -6.84 -6.16
N PRO A 160 15.11 -6.78 -7.35
CA PRO A 160 15.72 -5.59 -7.93
C PRO A 160 14.65 -4.53 -8.21
N LYS A 161 15.05 -3.28 -8.44
CA LYS A 161 14.10 -2.19 -8.73
C LYS A 161 13.12 -2.50 -9.87
N SER A 162 13.55 -3.30 -10.85
CA SER A 162 12.75 -3.68 -12.01
C SER A 162 11.57 -4.58 -11.65
N ALA A 163 11.65 -5.35 -10.57
CA ALA A 163 10.51 -6.13 -10.08
C ALA A 163 9.36 -5.24 -9.61
N ALA A 164 9.57 -3.94 -9.37
CA ALA A 164 8.48 -3.00 -9.11
C ALA A 164 7.51 -2.84 -10.30
N GLN A 165 7.92 -3.20 -11.52
CA GLN A 165 7.01 -3.27 -12.69
C GLN A 165 5.94 -4.36 -12.54
N LYS A 166 6.14 -5.31 -11.63
CA LYS A 166 5.24 -6.44 -11.36
C LYS A 166 4.27 -6.17 -10.20
N LEU A 167 4.23 -4.94 -9.70
CA LEU A 167 3.35 -4.54 -8.62
C LEU A 167 1.99 -4.09 -9.15
N LEU A 168 0.94 -4.62 -8.54
CA LEU A 168 -0.42 -4.12 -8.63
C LEU A 168 -0.78 -3.47 -7.31
N PHE A 169 -1.37 -2.28 -7.36
CA PHE A 169 -1.83 -1.57 -6.17
C PHE A 169 -3.34 -1.55 -6.12
N VAL A 170 -3.88 -1.77 -4.92
CA VAL A 170 -5.30 -1.50 -4.68
C VAL A 170 -5.53 0.01 -4.74
N GLY A 171 -6.60 0.42 -5.41
CA GLY A 171 -7.03 1.82 -5.48
C GLY A 171 -7.37 2.41 -4.10
N GLU A 172 -7.07 3.69 -3.91
CA GLU A 172 -7.32 4.42 -2.66
C GLU A 172 -8.81 4.47 -2.30
N ASP A 173 -9.68 4.44 -3.31
CA ASP A 173 -11.13 4.45 -3.18
C ASP A 173 -11.73 3.12 -2.70
N SER A 174 -10.94 2.04 -2.64
CA SER A 174 -11.38 0.69 -2.21
C SER A 174 -12.00 0.64 -0.81
N THR A 175 -11.71 1.63 0.03
CA THR A 175 -12.25 1.76 1.40
C THR A 175 -13.33 2.83 1.52
N GLY A 176 -13.65 3.55 0.43
CA GLY A 176 -14.69 4.57 0.38
C GLY A 176 -16.08 4.00 0.62
N ASP A 177 -17.01 4.83 1.10
CA ASP A 177 -18.39 4.43 1.35
C ASP A 177 -19.08 3.88 0.09
N ASP A 178 -18.75 4.42 -1.08
CA ASP A 178 -19.31 3.95 -2.36
C ASP A 178 -18.76 2.58 -2.76
N ALA A 179 -17.45 2.34 -2.63
CA ALA A 179 -16.84 1.04 -2.94
C ALA A 179 -17.40 -0.07 -2.04
N ARG A 180 -17.68 0.23 -0.77
CA ARG A 180 -18.21 -0.73 0.22
C ARG A 180 -19.71 -1.05 0.04
N LYS A 181 -20.41 -0.39 -0.88
CA LYS A 181 -21.81 -0.70 -1.22
C LYS A 181 -21.88 -1.95 -2.08
N VAL A 182 -21.97 -3.09 -1.42
CA VAL A 182 -22.29 -4.39 -2.04
C VAL A 182 -23.80 -4.64 -1.98
N ASP A 183 -24.36 -5.26 -3.03
CA ASP A 183 -25.77 -5.59 -3.09
C ASP A 183 -26.15 -6.74 -2.13
N ASN A 184 -27.46 -7.02 -2.00
CA ASN A 184 -27.95 -8.00 -1.04
C ASN A 184 -27.61 -9.45 -1.44
N ASP A 185 -27.51 -9.74 -2.73
CA ASP A 185 -27.20 -11.09 -3.22
C ASP A 185 -25.72 -11.40 -2.91
N GLU A 186 -24.85 -10.44 -3.16
CA GLU A 186 -23.42 -10.49 -2.84
C GLU A 186 -23.19 -10.58 -1.33
N LYS A 187 -23.90 -9.79 -0.50
CA LYS A 187 -23.86 -9.94 0.96
C LYS A 187 -24.32 -11.31 1.42
N THR A 188 -25.31 -11.90 0.77
CA THR A 188 -25.83 -13.23 1.12
C THR A 188 -24.78 -14.29 0.83
N ALA A 189 -24.17 -14.26 -0.37
CA ALA A 189 -23.09 -15.17 -0.74
C ALA A 189 -21.86 -15.05 0.19
N LEU A 190 -21.49 -13.83 0.60
CA LEU A 190 -20.41 -13.62 1.56
C LEU A 190 -20.74 -14.22 2.93
N ARG A 191 -21.97 -14.05 3.43
CA ARG A 191 -22.41 -14.64 4.71
C ARG A 191 -22.33 -16.17 4.72
N GLU A 192 -22.60 -16.83 3.59
CA GLU A 192 -22.51 -18.29 3.47
C GLU A 192 -21.09 -18.83 3.69
N ILE A 193 -20.06 -18.08 3.27
CA ILE A 193 -18.66 -18.43 3.51
C ILE A 193 -18.21 -18.08 4.92
N VAL A 194 -18.64 -16.92 5.43
CA VAL A 194 -18.25 -16.39 6.74
C VAL A 194 -18.69 -17.29 7.90
N LYS A 195 -19.86 -17.95 7.79
CA LYS A 195 -20.41 -18.87 8.81
C LYS A 195 -20.49 -18.29 10.24
N ALA A 196 -20.48 -16.97 10.38
CA ALA A 196 -20.67 -16.28 11.65
C ALA A 196 -22.07 -15.66 11.73
N GLU A 197 -22.70 -15.73 12.91
CA GLU A 197 -23.99 -15.10 13.16
C GLU A 197 -23.81 -13.59 13.37
N GLY A 198 -24.50 -12.78 12.58
CA GLY A 198 -24.52 -11.32 12.74
C GLY A 198 -24.54 -10.57 11.41
N ASP A 199 -24.51 -9.24 11.51
CA ASP A 199 -24.38 -8.38 10.34
C ASP A 199 -22.92 -8.34 9.88
N ILE A 200 -22.74 -8.60 8.59
CA ILE A 200 -21.45 -8.50 7.92
C ILE A 200 -21.19 -7.03 7.57
N ASP A 201 -20.10 -6.50 8.09
CA ASP A 201 -19.54 -5.20 7.77
C ASP A 201 -18.43 -5.38 6.73
N ILE A 202 -18.60 -4.80 5.55
CA ILE A 202 -17.59 -4.80 4.49
C ILE A 202 -16.75 -3.55 4.66
N THR A 203 -15.45 -3.72 4.88
CA THR A 203 -14.51 -2.63 5.17
C THR A 203 -13.59 -2.28 4.01
N GLN A 204 -13.55 -3.11 2.97
CA GLN A 204 -12.85 -2.83 1.72
C GLN A 204 -13.46 -3.66 0.60
N VAL A 205 -13.59 -3.06 -0.59
CA VAL A 205 -13.83 -3.76 -1.85
C VAL A 205 -12.76 -3.32 -2.83
N ALA A 206 -12.00 -4.27 -3.38
CA ALA A 206 -10.94 -4.00 -4.34
C ALA A 206 -11.08 -4.93 -5.55
N ASP A 207 -10.81 -4.42 -6.73
CA ASP A 207 -10.79 -5.21 -7.97
C ASP A 207 -9.36 -5.21 -8.51
N LEU A 208 -8.74 -6.39 -8.69
CA LEU A 208 -7.42 -6.56 -9.28
C LEU A 208 -7.42 -7.77 -10.23
N ASP A 209 -6.89 -7.60 -11.43
CA ASP A 209 -6.58 -8.72 -12.34
C ASP A 209 -5.24 -9.32 -11.90
N ILE A 210 -5.30 -10.40 -11.13
CA ILE A 210 -4.09 -11.00 -10.53
C ILE A 210 -3.51 -12.12 -11.36
N ASP A 211 -4.22 -12.68 -12.32
CA ASP A 211 -3.74 -13.77 -13.20
C ASP A 211 -3.49 -13.34 -14.66
N GLY A 212 -3.74 -12.07 -14.97
CA GLY A 212 -3.47 -11.45 -16.27
C GLY A 212 -4.44 -11.88 -17.36
N ASP A 213 -5.60 -12.47 -17.02
CA ASP A 213 -6.60 -12.92 -17.98
C ASP A 213 -7.47 -11.77 -18.54
N GLY A 214 -7.27 -10.55 -18.03
CA GLY A 214 -8.02 -9.34 -18.40
C GLY A 214 -9.33 -9.16 -17.62
N LYS A 215 -9.64 -10.03 -16.65
CA LYS A 215 -10.78 -9.92 -15.74
C LYS A 215 -10.27 -9.78 -14.32
N SER A 216 -10.80 -8.80 -13.61
CA SER A 216 -10.41 -8.61 -12.22
C SER A 216 -11.09 -9.61 -11.29
N GLU A 217 -10.31 -10.15 -10.37
CA GLU A 217 -10.77 -10.72 -9.12
C GLU A 217 -11.29 -9.59 -8.22
N ARG A 218 -12.42 -9.84 -7.55
CA ARG A 218 -12.94 -8.93 -6.54
C ARG A 218 -12.58 -9.42 -5.14
N PHE A 219 -12.00 -8.56 -4.33
CA PHE A 219 -11.60 -8.82 -2.96
C PHE A 219 -12.48 -8.07 -1.97
N TYR A 220 -12.85 -8.75 -0.88
CA TYR A 220 -13.64 -8.22 0.20
C TYR A 220 -12.88 -8.36 1.50
N SER A 221 -12.62 -7.23 2.15
CA SER A 221 -12.35 -7.22 3.60
C SER A 221 -13.69 -7.17 4.31
N ALA A 222 -13.96 -8.17 5.15
CA ALA A 222 -15.23 -8.28 5.84
C ALA A 222 -15.03 -8.67 7.31
N ARG A 223 -15.94 -8.21 8.17
CA ARG A 223 -15.96 -8.55 9.60
C ARG A 223 -17.37 -8.64 10.15
N VAL A 224 -17.52 -9.38 11.23
CA VAL A 224 -18.73 -9.47 12.05
C VAL A 224 -18.33 -9.13 13.48
N VAL A 225 -18.82 -8.01 14.01
CA VAL A 225 -18.51 -7.55 15.37
C VAL A 225 -19.19 -8.46 16.38
N ASN A 226 -18.48 -8.83 17.46
CA ASN A 226 -19.09 -9.58 18.55
C ASN A 226 -19.99 -8.67 19.39
N PRO A 227 -21.31 -8.92 19.48
CA PRO A 227 -22.23 -8.05 20.22
C PRO A 227 -22.02 -8.12 21.75
N LYS A 228 -21.30 -9.12 22.25
CA LYS A 228 -20.98 -9.29 23.67
C LYS A 228 -19.63 -8.69 24.06
N ASP A 229 -18.76 -8.45 23.09
CA ASP A 229 -17.44 -7.86 23.28
C ASP A 229 -17.04 -7.12 22.00
N THR A 230 -17.34 -5.82 21.93
CA THR A 230 -17.11 -5.03 20.72
C THR A 230 -15.63 -4.80 20.41
N ALA A 231 -14.72 -5.19 21.30
CA ALA A 231 -13.28 -5.20 21.01
C ALA A 231 -12.85 -6.44 20.21
N ARG A 232 -13.75 -7.40 19.99
CA ARG A 232 -13.50 -8.65 19.26
C ARG A 232 -14.46 -8.85 18.10
N TYR A 233 -14.03 -9.69 17.16
CA TYR A 233 -14.81 -10.09 16.00
C TYR A 233 -15.25 -11.55 16.10
N LEU A 234 -16.50 -11.84 15.75
CA LEU A 234 -16.95 -13.22 15.49
C LEU A 234 -16.34 -13.75 14.20
N PHE A 235 -16.11 -12.87 13.23
CA PHE A 235 -15.40 -13.13 12.00
C PHE A 235 -14.63 -11.89 11.57
N SER A 236 -13.44 -12.07 11.01
CA SER A 236 -12.77 -11.03 10.24
C SER A 236 -11.83 -11.70 9.26
N GLY A 237 -11.92 -11.34 7.98
CA GLY A 237 -11.21 -12.08 6.93
C GLY A 237 -11.13 -11.33 5.61
N LEU A 238 -10.28 -11.88 4.73
CA LEU A 238 -10.17 -11.46 3.34
C LEU A 238 -10.75 -12.57 2.46
N ILE A 239 -11.66 -12.20 1.57
CA ILE A 239 -12.36 -13.12 0.67
C ILE A 239 -12.14 -12.63 -0.76
N MET A 240 -11.91 -13.55 -1.70
CA MET A 240 -11.76 -13.27 -3.12
C MET A 240 -12.91 -13.88 -3.89
N ARG A 241 -13.46 -13.18 -4.89
CA ARG A 241 -14.33 -13.68 -5.93
C ARG A 241 -13.54 -13.73 -7.23
N SER A 242 -13.42 -14.91 -7.84
CA SER A 242 -12.74 -15.07 -9.13
C SER A 242 -13.46 -14.29 -10.24
N GLY A 243 -12.71 -13.61 -11.10
CA GLY A 243 -13.24 -12.97 -12.30
C GLY A 243 -13.78 -13.99 -13.31
N ALA A 244 -13.19 -15.18 -13.37
CA ALA A 244 -13.50 -16.20 -14.36
C ALA A 244 -14.79 -16.99 -14.07
N ASP A 245 -14.94 -17.54 -12.86
CA ASP A 245 -16.06 -18.42 -12.50
C ASP A 245 -16.96 -17.86 -11.38
N GLN A 246 -16.67 -16.64 -10.90
CA GLN A 246 -17.39 -15.97 -9.81
C GLN A 246 -17.39 -16.74 -8.48
N LYS A 247 -16.53 -17.75 -8.33
CA LYS A 247 -16.39 -18.52 -7.09
C LYS A 247 -15.75 -17.66 -6.01
N LEU A 248 -16.35 -17.71 -4.82
CA LEU A 248 -15.78 -17.10 -3.63
C LEU A 248 -14.81 -18.06 -2.93
N THR A 249 -13.66 -17.52 -2.51
CA THR A 249 -12.57 -18.22 -1.83
C THR A 249 -12.14 -17.40 -0.62
N LEU A 250 -12.14 -18.01 0.56
CA LEU A 250 -11.58 -17.40 1.77
C LEU A 250 -10.05 -17.44 1.69
N ILE A 251 -9.41 -16.26 1.78
CA ILE A 251 -7.95 -16.10 1.70
C ILE A 251 -7.33 -16.21 3.10
N GLU A 252 -7.90 -15.49 4.07
CA GLU A 252 -7.44 -15.47 5.46
C GLU A 252 -8.61 -15.16 6.40
N GLU A 253 -8.53 -15.69 7.61
CA GLU A 253 -9.46 -15.42 8.70
C GLU A 253 -8.70 -15.21 10.02
N THR A 254 -9.19 -14.28 10.85
CA THR A 254 -8.59 -14.00 12.15
C THR A 254 -8.69 -15.24 13.04
N LYS A 255 -7.57 -15.61 13.66
CA LYS A 255 -7.52 -16.67 14.68
C LYS A 255 -7.59 -16.11 16.10
N THR A 256 -7.26 -14.82 16.26
CA THR A 256 -7.22 -14.15 17.57
C THR A 256 -8.53 -13.43 17.89
N HIS A 257 -9.40 -13.26 16.88
CA HIS A 257 -10.61 -12.44 16.95
C HIS A 257 -10.35 -10.94 17.10
N LEU A 258 -9.12 -10.48 16.85
CA LEU A 258 -8.72 -9.08 17.01
C LEU A 258 -8.32 -8.41 15.70
N GLU A 259 -7.93 -9.19 14.69
CA GLU A 259 -7.34 -8.65 13.47
C GLU A 259 -8.39 -8.30 12.43
N VAL A 260 -8.16 -7.22 11.69
CA VAL A 260 -8.85 -6.87 10.44
C VAL A 260 -7.86 -6.96 9.29
N PHE A 261 -8.27 -7.61 8.21
CA PHE A 261 -7.44 -7.80 7.03
C PHE A 261 -7.81 -6.81 5.93
N SER A 262 -6.83 -6.35 5.16
CA SER A 262 -7.08 -5.54 3.96
C SER A 262 -6.05 -5.91 2.89
N LEU A 263 -6.48 -5.89 1.63
CA LEU A 263 -5.58 -6.06 0.50
C LEU A 263 -4.88 -4.72 0.24
N ARG A 264 -3.55 -4.76 0.14
CA ARG A 264 -2.72 -3.59 -0.18
C ARG A 264 -2.34 -3.58 -1.66
N GLY A 265 -2.11 -4.76 -2.21
CA GLY A 265 -1.74 -4.95 -3.59
C GLY A 265 -1.42 -6.41 -3.89
N ALA A 266 -0.75 -6.63 -5.00
CA ALA A 266 -0.22 -7.93 -5.38
C ALA A 266 1.11 -7.77 -6.13
N ILE A 267 1.94 -8.80 -6.14
CA ILE A 267 3.22 -8.82 -6.87
C ILE A 267 3.41 -10.17 -7.57
N ASP A 268 3.73 -10.16 -8.86
CA ASP A 268 4.17 -11.36 -9.60
C ASP A 268 5.67 -11.58 -9.30
N LEU A 269 5.94 -12.30 -8.20
CA LEU A 269 7.28 -12.37 -7.62
C LEU A 269 8.14 -13.45 -8.27
N ASP A 270 7.53 -14.52 -8.77
CA ASP A 270 8.22 -15.57 -9.52
C ASP A 270 8.10 -15.44 -11.05
N GLY A 271 7.28 -14.52 -11.54
CA GLY A 271 7.17 -14.22 -12.97
C GLY A 271 6.30 -15.21 -13.74
N ASP A 272 5.46 -15.99 -13.06
CA ASP A 272 4.55 -16.95 -13.70
C ASP A 272 3.28 -16.30 -14.29
N GLY A 273 3.08 -15.00 -14.03
CA GLY A 273 1.95 -14.21 -14.49
C GLY A 273 0.79 -14.14 -13.50
N THR A 274 0.83 -14.94 -12.42
CA THR A 274 -0.08 -14.88 -11.29
C THR A 274 0.56 -14.10 -10.15
N HIS A 275 -0.14 -13.12 -9.61
CA HIS A 275 0.40 -12.28 -8.56
C HIS A 275 0.16 -12.88 -7.17
N GLU A 276 1.20 -12.87 -6.32
CA GLU A 276 1.09 -13.09 -4.89
C GLU A 276 0.38 -11.91 -4.21
N LEU A 277 -0.57 -12.20 -3.32
CA LEU A 277 -1.35 -11.19 -2.61
C LEU A 277 -0.58 -10.60 -1.45
N TRP A 278 -0.51 -9.26 -1.38
CA TRP A 278 0.05 -8.53 -0.25
C TRP A 278 -1.07 -8.00 0.64
N VAL A 279 -1.17 -8.56 1.83
CA VAL A 279 -2.28 -8.36 2.76
C VAL A 279 -1.75 -7.72 4.04
N LYS A 280 -2.42 -6.64 4.46
CA LYS A 280 -2.22 -6.02 5.78
C LYS A 280 -3.16 -6.66 6.79
N ALA A 281 -2.62 -6.99 7.97
CA ALA A 281 -3.36 -7.31 9.17
C ALA A 281 -3.25 -6.15 10.16
N ALA A 282 -4.35 -5.70 10.74
CA ALA A 282 -4.36 -4.59 11.71
C ALA A 282 -5.16 -4.96 12.95
N PHE A 283 -4.69 -4.58 14.12
CA PHE A 283 -5.38 -4.73 15.40
C PHE A 283 -5.06 -3.53 16.31
N ALA A 284 -5.75 -3.41 17.46
CA ALA A 284 -5.68 -2.19 18.26
C ALA A 284 -4.26 -1.79 18.72
N GLU A 285 -3.41 -2.78 18.99
CA GLU A 285 -2.07 -2.58 19.55
C GLU A 285 -0.95 -2.85 18.52
N GLY A 286 -1.30 -3.01 17.25
CA GLY A 286 -0.32 -3.40 16.25
C GLY A 286 -0.89 -3.79 14.90
N GLY A 287 -0.07 -4.48 14.13
CA GLY A 287 -0.42 -4.91 12.79
C GLY A 287 0.71 -5.69 12.16
N GLY A 288 0.56 -6.00 10.90
CA GLY A 288 1.54 -6.78 10.18
C GLY A 288 1.18 -6.93 8.72
N GLU A 289 2.04 -7.62 8.01
CA GLU A 289 1.91 -7.86 6.59
C GLU A 289 2.11 -9.33 6.29
N ARG A 290 1.39 -9.83 5.28
CA ARG A 290 1.35 -11.24 4.91
C ARG A 290 1.33 -11.34 3.39
N LEU A 291 2.06 -12.31 2.85
CA LEU A 291 2.09 -12.64 1.44
C LEU A 291 1.43 -14.01 1.23
N TYR A 292 0.54 -14.12 0.24
CA TYR A 292 -0.12 -15.36 -0.12
C TYR A 292 0.08 -15.70 -1.59
N GLU A 293 0.37 -16.98 -1.84
CA GLU A 293 0.37 -17.61 -3.15
C GLU A 293 -1.03 -18.16 -3.43
N LEU A 294 -1.59 -17.94 -4.61
CA LEU A 294 -2.82 -18.62 -5.02
C LEU A 294 -2.47 -19.88 -5.81
N LYS A 295 -2.77 -21.05 -5.26
CA LYS A 295 -2.53 -22.34 -5.93
C LYS A 295 -3.76 -23.23 -5.88
N GLY A 296 -4.22 -23.67 -7.04
CA GLY A 296 -5.34 -24.61 -7.16
C GLY A 296 -6.64 -24.08 -6.55
N GLY A 297 -6.87 -22.76 -6.60
CA GLY A 297 -8.05 -22.13 -6.01
C GLY A 297 -8.03 -22.02 -4.48
N ALA A 298 -6.85 -22.16 -3.86
CA ALA A 298 -6.64 -21.92 -2.44
C ALA A 298 -5.50 -20.93 -2.22
N ALA A 299 -5.61 -20.11 -1.17
CA ALA A 299 -4.53 -19.25 -0.72
C ALA A 299 -3.58 -20.02 0.19
N LYS A 300 -2.28 -19.87 -0.06
CA LYS A 300 -1.21 -20.45 0.75
C LYS A 300 -0.31 -19.34 1.25
N ALA A 301 -0.21 -19.18 2.56
CA ALA A 301 0.71 -18.21 3.15
C ALA A 301 2.17 -18.53 2.75
N ILE A 302 2.88 -17.52 2.29
CA ILE A 302 4.30 -17.58 1.96
C ILE A 302 5.10 -17.07 3.15
N GLY A 303 4.92 -15.79 3.48
CA GLY A 303 5.66 -15.08 4.51
C GLY A 303 4.80 -14.07 5.24
N ASN A 304 5.27 -13.67 6.41
CA ASN A 304 4.58 -12.71 7.25
C ASN A 304 5.55 -12.00 8.17
N TRP A 305 5.11 -10.84 8.62
CA TRP A 305 5.69 -10.09 9.71
C TRP A 305 4.58 -9.40 10.51
N SER A 306 4.81 -9.19 11.80
CA SER A 306 3.88 -8.48 12.68
C SER A 306 4.63 -7.70 13.76
N CYS A 307 4.04 -6.58 14.15
CA CYS A 307 4.38 -5.72 15.28
C CYS A 307 3.17 -5.60 16.21
N GLY A 308 3.38 -5.57 17.52
CA GLY A 308 2.32 -5.61 18.54
C GLY A 308 2.15 -7.02 19.12
N LEU A 309 1.30 -7.16 20.14
CA LEU A 309 1.11 -8.40 20.91
C LEU A 309 0.81 -9.65 20.05
#